data_AF-A0A6J1ZEQ9-F1
#
_entry.id   AF-A0A6J1ZEQ9-F1
#
_cell.length_a   1.000
_cell.length_b   1.000
_cell.length_c   1.000
_cell.angle_alpha   90.00
_cell.angle_beta   90.00
_cell.angle_gamma   90.00
#
_symmetry.space_group_name_H-M   'P 1'
#
loop_
_entity.id
_entity.type
_entity.pdbx_description
1 polymer ?
#
loop_
_entity_poly.entity_id
_entity_poly.type
_entity_poly.pdbx_seq_one_letter_code
_entity_poly.pdbx_strand_id
1 'polypeptide(L)'
;MESTFSSPAEAALQREAGAAGVLTPLADLDRVYELERVAGFVRDLECQRVALQFPDQLLGDAGPVAARLEETTGSKMFILGDTAYGSCCVDVLGAEQAGAQALVHFGPACLSPPARPLPVAFVLGQRSVHLELCAKAFEAQNPDPKGPVVLLSEPACAHALAPQPSGGFFRPVLAPCELEAACNPAWPPSGLAPYLTHYADLLPGSPFHVPLPPPDSELWDTPDVSLITGELRPPPAWKPSNDPGCLALTLRPQLELAESSPAASFLSSRSWQGLQPRLGQTPATGAVSGRRGIAIAYEDEGGS
;
A
#
# COMPACT_ATOMS: atom_id res chain seq x y z
N MET A 1 15.63 -3.68 14.95
CA MET A 1 14.82 -2.45 14.80
C MET A 1 14.53 -2.26 13.31
N GLU A 2 14.00 -3.31 12.68
CA GLU A 2 13.61 -3.36 11.27
C GLU A 2 12.23 -4.03 11.27
N SER A 3 11.28 -3.47 10.51
CA SER A 3 9.94 -4.00 10.14
C SER A 3 8.78 -3.02 10.33
N THR A 4 9.03 -1.72 10.54
CA THR A 4 7.92 -0.74 10.65
C THR A 4 7.15 -0.52 9.34
N PHE A 5 7.67 -0.95 8.18
CA PHE A 5 7.05 -0.69 6.86
C PHE A 5 7.03 -1.90 5.90
N SER A 6 7.44 -3.09 6.33
CA SER A 6 7.45 -4.28 5.48
C SER A 6 6.82 -5.45 6.23
N SER A 7 6.02 -6.23 5.50
CA SER A 7 5.60 -7.54 5.98
C SER A 7 6.84 -8.36 6.36
N PRO A 8 6.85 -9.05 7.52
CA PRO A 8 7.96 -9.93 7.88
C PRO A 8 8.11 -11.04 6.84
N ALA A 9 9.35 -11.43 6.54
CA ALA A 9 9.64 -12.45 5.53
C ALA A 9 8.96 -13.79 5.85
N GLU A 10 8.77 -14.12 7.15
CA GLU A 10 8.01 -15.32 7.54
C GLU A 10 6.53 -15.25 7.12
N ALA A 11 5.92 -14.07 7.09
CA ALA A 11 4.52 -13.92 6.67
C ALA A 11 4.34 -14.20 5.16
N ALA A 12 5.38 -13.96 4.35
CA ALA A 12 5.36 -14.34 2.93
C ALA A 12 5.53 -15.85 2.74
N LEU A 13 6.35 -16.50 3.57
CA LEU A 13 6.55 -17.96 3.54
C LEU A 13 5.33 -18.74 4.03
N GLN A 14 4.55 -18.16 4.95
CA GLN A 14 3.31 -18.74 5.48
C GLN A 14 2.07 -18.35 4.65
N ARG A 15 2.24 -17.59 3.58
CA ARG A 15 1.12 -17.19 2.71
C ARG A 15 0.67 -18.41 1.92
N GLU A 16 -0.45 -19.00 2.33
CA GLU A 16 -1.11 -20.03 1.52
C GLU A 16 -1.65 -19.38 0.24
N ALA A 17 -1.45 -20.03 -0.90
CA ALA A 17 -2.13 -19.65 -2.13
C ALA A 17 -3.63 -19.69 -1.84
N GLY A 18 -4.31 -18.55 -1.98
CA GLY A 18 -5.75 -18.48 -1.81
C GLY A 18 -6.45 -19.50 -2.72
N ALA A 19 -7.68 -19.89 -2.37
CA ALA A 19 -8.45 -20.82 -3.17
C ALA A 19 -8.42 -20.41 -4.66
N ALA A 20 -8.15 -21.36 -5.55
CA ALA A 20 -8.11 -21.12 -6.98
C ALA A 20 -9.38 -20.36 -7.40
N GLY A 21 -9.19 -19.20 -8.03
CA GLY A 21 -10.31 -18.38 -8.50
C GLY A 21 -11.21 -19.20 -9.42
N VAL A 22 -12.50 -18.88 -9.41
CA VAL A 22 -13.45 -19.47 -10.36
C VAL A 22 -13.01 -19.05 -11.76
N LEU A 23 -12.70 -20.04 -12.62
CA LEU A 23 -12.28 -19.78 -14.00
C LEU A 23 -13.35 -18.99 -14.75
N THR A 24 -12.92 -18.00 -15.50
CA THR A 24 -13.81 -17.22 -16.35
C THR A 24 -14.26 -18.08 -17.54
N PRO A 25 -15.57 -18.16 -17.84
CA PRO A 25 -16.03 -18.83 -19.06
C PRO A 25 -15.35 -18.24 -20.30
N LEU A 26 -14.96 -19.08 -21.26
CA LEU A 26 -14.24 -18.63 -22.47
C LEU A 26 -14.95 -17.51 -23.23
N ALA A 27 -16.29 -17.49 -23.20
CA ALA A 27 -17.12 -16.47 -23.85
C ALA A 27 -17.03 -15.09 -23.18
N ASP A 28 -16.65 -15.04 -21.89
CA ASP A 28 -16.56 -13.82 -21.11
C ASP A 28 -15.14 -13.25 -21.03
N LEU A 29 -14.12 -14.02 -21.44
CA LEU A 29 -12.71 -13.61 -21.35
C LEU A 29 -12.43 -12.25 -22.00
N ASP A 30 -12.93 -12.06 -23.23
CA ASP A 30 -12.69 -10.84 -24.00
C ASP A 30 -13.17 -9.58 -23.23
N ARG A 31 -14.32 -9.70 -22.53
CA ARG A 31 -14.90 -8.63 -21.72
C ARG A 31 -14.20 -8.47 -20.38
N VAL A 32 -13.99 -9.55 -19.63
CA VAL A 32 -13.43 -9.53 -18.27
C VAL A 32 -11.99 -9.03 -18.26
N TYR A 33 -11.20 -9.46 -19.26
CA TYR A 33 -9.79 -9.10 -19.40
C TYR A 33 -9.56 -7.95 -20.39
N GLU A 34 -10.63 -7.35 -20.90
CA GLU A 34 -10.59 -6.16 -21.77
C GLU A 34 -9.64 -6.36 -22.98
N LEU A 35 -9.69 -7.54 -23.59
CA LEU A 35 -8.67 -8.02 -24.53
C LEU A 35 -8.58 -7.17 -25.80
N GLU A 36 -9.68 -6.52 -26.21
CA GLU A 36 -9.66 -5.58 -27.33
C GLU A 36 -8.82 -4.33 -27.02
N ARG A 37 -8.92 -3.78 -25.80
CA ARG A 37 -8.08 -2.65 -25.36
C ARG A 37 -6.62 -3.06 -25.29
N VAL A 38 -6.35 -4.24 -24.73
CA VAL A 38 -4.98 -4.78 -24.65
C VAL A 38 -4.40 -5.00 -26.05
N ALA A 39 -5.18 -5.56 -26.98
CA ALA A 39 -4.74 -5.74 -28.36
C ALA A 39 -4.45 -4.41 -29.06
N GLY A 40 -5.25 -3.37 -28.83
CA GLY A 40 -4.98 -2.00 -29.31
C GLY A 40 -3.63 -1.49 -28.80
N PHE A 41 -3.40 -1.55 -27.48
CA PHE A 41 -2.14 -1.17 -26.86
C PHE A 41 -0.92 -1.90 -27.45
N VAL A 42 -1.02 -3.20 -27.67
CA VAL A 42 0.08 -4.01 -28.24
C VAL A 42 0.36 -3.61 -29.70
N ARG A 43 -0.69 -3.36 -30.49
CA ARG A 43 -0.55 -2.97 -31.90
C ARG A 43 -0.02 -1.55 -32.05
N ASP A 44 -0.48 -0.61 -31.25
CA ASP A 44 -0.05 0.79 -31.27
C ASP A 44 1.45 0.93 -30.95
N LEU A 45 1.98 0.04 -30.12
CA LEU A 45 3.40 -0.03 -29.79
C LEU A 45 4.20 -0.95 -30.71
N GLU A 46 3.56 -1.59 -31.70
CA GLU A 46 4.16 -2.56 -32.61
C GLU A 46 4.98 -3.67 -31.89
N CYS A 47 4.50 -4.08 -30.71
CA CYS A 47 5.23 -5.03 -29.87
C CYS A 47 5.17 -6.45 -30.45
N GLN A 48 6.33 -7.09 -30.56
CA GLN A 48 6.46 -8.50 -30.94
C GLN A 48 6.46 -9.44 -29.73
N ARG A 49 6.91 -8.96 -28.56
CA ARG A 49 6.99 -9.76 -27.32
C ARG A 49 6.38 -8.98 -26.17
N VAL A 50 5.38 -9.56 -25.52
CA VAL A 50 4.62 -8.91 -24.44
C VAL A 50 4.60 -9.81 -23.22
N ALA A 51 4.92 -9.26 -22.05
CA ALA A 51 4.81 -9.96 -20.78
C ALA A 51 3.39 -9.81 -20.22
N LEU A 52 2.84 -10.88 -19.67
CA LEU A 52 1.55 -10.91 -19.00
C LEU A 52 1.77 -11.27 -17.53
N GLN A 53 1.33 -10.39 -16.64
CA GLN A 53 1.44 -10.60 -15.19
C GLN A 53 0.04 -10.78 -14.61
N PHE A 54 -0.17 -11.92 -13.94
CA PHE A 54 -1.43 -12.26 -13.28
C PHE A 54 -1.20 -12.43 -11.78
N PRO A 55 -2.15 -12.02 -10.92
CA PRO A 55 -2.17 -12.44 -9.53
C PRO A 55 -2.67 -13.88 -9.44
N ASP A 56 -2.38 -14.54 -8.33
CA ASP A 56 -2.68 -15.96 -8.09
C ASP A 56 -4.12 -16.34 -8.44
N GLN A 57 -5.09 -15.48 -8.10
CA GLN A 57 -6.51 -15.77 -8.31
C GLN A 57 -6.90 -15.80 -9.79
N LEU A 58 -6.14 -15.14 -10.66
CA LEU A 58 -6.41 -15.04 -12.09
C LEU A 58 -5.48 -15.94 -12.94
N LEU A 59 -4.52 -16.62 -12.30
CA LEU A 59 -3.52 -17.42 -13.00
C LEU A 59 -4.14 -18.58 -13.79
N GLY A 60 -5.28 -19.10 -13.35
CA GLY A 60 -6.02 -20.15 -14.06
C GLY A 60 -6.49 -19.74 -15.47
N ASP A 61 -6.74 -18.45 -15.69
CA ASP A 61 -7.20 -17.90 -16.97
C ASP A 61 -6.03 -17.43 -17.86
N ALA A 62 -4.79 -17.46 -17.34
CA ALA A 62 -3.62 -16.89 -18.03
C ALA A 62 -3.34 -17.55 -19.39
N GLY A 63 -3.47 -18.88 -19.49
CA GLY A 63 -3.27 -19.62 -20.74
C GLY A 63 -4.26 -19.23 -21.83
N PRO A 64 -5.59 -19.33 -21.59
CA PRO A 64 -6.62 -18.87 -22.53
C PRO A 64 -6.47 -17.40 -22.94
N VAL A 65 -6.19 -16.49 -21.99
CA VAL A 65 -5.98 -15.07 -22.27
C VAL A 65 -4.76 -14.86 -23.18
N ALA A 66 -3.64 -15.52 -22.89
CA ALA A 66 -2.44 -15.44 -23.71
C ALA A 66 -2.72 -15.93 -25.14
N ALA A 67 -3.35 -17.10 -25.30
CA ALA A 67 -3.66 -17.65 -26.62
C ALA A 67 -4.56 -16.72 -27.45
N ARG A 68 -5.57 -16.11 -26.83
CA ARG A 68 -6.48 -15.16 -27.48
C ARG A 68 -5.76 -13.90 -27.93
N LEU A 69 -4.87 -13.36 -27.10
CA LEU A 69 -4.06 -12.19 -27.44
C LEU A 69 -3.05 -12.51 -28.55
N GLU A 70 -2.39 -13.67 -28.52
CA GLU A 70 -1.49 -14.12 -29.60
C GLU A 70 -2.23 -14.22 -30.94
N GLU A 71 -3.42 -14.82 -30.97
CA GLU A 71 -4.27 -14.91 -32.17
C GLU A 71 -4.67 -13.53 -32.69
N THR A 72 -5.01 -12.61 -31.78
CA THR A 72 -5.53 -11.30 -32.13
C THR A 72 -4.44 -10.33 -32.58
N THR A 73 -3.27 -10.33 -31.94
CA THR A 73 -2.20 -9.36 -32.22
C THR A 73 -1.11 -9.91 -33.13
N GLY A 74 -0.93 -11.23 -33.22
CA GLY A 74 0.21 -11.87 -33.87
C GLY A 74 1.53 -11.75 -33.09
N SER A 75 1.50 -11.15 -31.90
CA SER A 75 2.66 -10.99 -31.01
C SER A 75 2.80 -12.20 -30.08
N LYS A 76 4.01 -12.49 -29.62
CA LYS A 76 4.25 -13.56 -28.64
C LYS A 76 3.96 -13.07 -27.22
N MET A 77 3.17 -13.85 -26.48
CA MET A 77 2.81 -13.57 -25.08
C MET A 77 3.64 -14.44 -24.14
N PHE A 78 4.17 -13.85 -23.06
CA PHE A 78 4.94 -14.53 -22.02
C PHE A 78 4.28 -14.32 -20.67
N ILE A 79 3.78 -15.39 -20.05
CA ILE A 79 3.21 -15.32 -18.71
C ILE A 79 4.37 -15.29 -17.71
N LEU A 80 4.44 -14.26 -16.88
CA LEU A 80 5.44 -14.15 -15.82
C LEU A 80 5.11 -15.10 -14.67
N GLY A 81 6.10 -15.87 -14.23
CA GLY A 81 5.97 -16.85 -13.16
C GLY A 81 6.22 -16.30 -11.75
N ASP A 82 6.94 -15.18 -11.65
CA ASP A 82 7.23 -14.53 -10.37
C ASP A 82 6.17 -13.46 -10.09
N THR A 83 5.17 -13.80 -9.27
CA THR A 83 4.43 -12.77 -8.53
C THR A 83 5.36 -12.31 -7.41
N ALA A 84 6.17 -11.28 -7.68
CA ALA A 84 7.02 -10.67 -6.67
C ALA A 84 6.20 -10.33 -5.41
N TYR A 85 6.86 -10.33 -4.25
CA TYR A 85 6.32 -9.96 -2.94
C TYR A 85 5.29 -8.81 -3.05
N GLY A 86 4.00 -9.16 -3.05
CA GLY A 86 2.89 -8.24 -3.30
C GLY A 86 2.33 -8.34 -4.72
N SER A 87 1.15 -8.95 -4.83
CA SER A 87 0.38 -9.11 -6.08
C SER A 87 0.02 -7.81 -6.81
N CYS A 88 0.36 -6.65 -6.24
CA CYS A 88 0.03 -5.33 -6.76
C CYS A 88 1.19 -4.63 -7.50
N CYS A 89 2.43 -5.14 -7.42
CA CYS A 89 3.60 -4.51 -8.03
C CYS A 89 3.83 -5.02 -9.45
N VAL A 90 4.29 -4.13 -10.33
CA VAL A 90 4.66 -4.51 -11.71
C VAL A 90 6.05 -5.15 -11.74
N ASP A 91 6.15 -6.37 -12.26
CA ASP A 91 7.44 -7.06 -12.43
C ASP A 91 8.14 -6.66 -13.75
N VAL A 92 8.75 -5.49 -13.73
CA VAL A 92 9.51 -4.97 -14.87
C VAL A 92 10.78 -5.80 -15.13
N LEU A 93 11.41 -6.33 -14.07
CA LEU A 93 12.66 -7.09 -14.20
C LEU A 93 12.41 -8.43 -14.90
N GLY A 94 11.37 -9.17 -14.49
CA GLY A 94 10.98 -10.43 -15.15
C GLY A 94 10.58 -10.21 -16.61
N ALA A 95 9.85 -9.12 -16.90
CA ALA A 95 9.51 -8.76 -18.27
C ALA A 95 10.72 -8.44 -19.15
N GLU A 96 11.66 -7.63 -18.64
CA GLU A 96 12.90 -7.30 -19.35
C GLU A 96 13.77 -8.54 -19.59
N GLN A 97 13.88 -9.43 -18.59
CA GLN A 97 14.60 -10.70 -18.73
C GLN A 97 13.96 -11.63 -19.77
N ALA A 98 12.63 -11.60 -19.88
CA ALA A 98 11.89 -12.29 -20.93
C ALA A 98 12.00 -11.59 -22.30
N GLY A 99 12.72 -10.47 -22.41
CA GLY A 99 12.87 -9.69 -23.64
C GLY A 99 11.54 -9.08 -24.11
N ALA A 100 10.62 -8.82 -23.20
CA ALA A 100 9.34 -8.17 -23.50
C ALA A 100 9.53 -6.68 -23.75
N GLN A 101 8.75 -6.15 -24.69
CA GLN A 101 8.75 -4.72 -25.07
C GLN A 101 7.65 -3.95 -24.36
N ALA A 102 6.67 -4.66 -23.80
CA ALA A 102 5.59 -4.12 -22.99
C ALA A 102 5.14 -5.18 -21.97
N LEU A 103 4.47 -4.73 -20.91
CA LEU A 103 3.84 -5.58 -19.91
C LEU A 103 2.35 -5.26 -19.77
N VAL A 104 1.53 -6.30 -19.64
CA VAL A 104 0.11 -6.19 -19.27
C VAL A 104 -0.04 -6.74 -17.86
N HIS A 105 -0.48 -5.89 -16.93
CA HIS A 105 -0.69 -6.23 -15.53
C HIS A 105 -2.19 -6.39 -15.28
N PHE A 106 -2.61 -7.61 -14.94
CA PHE A 106 -4.00 -7.94 -14.63
C PHE A 106 -4.27 -7.87 -13.12
N GLY A 107 -5.46 -7.44 -12.73
CA GLY A 107 -5.90 -7.43 -11.33
C GLY A 107 -5.46 -6.18 -10.55
N PRO A 108 -5.50 -6.24 -9.20
CA PRO A 108 -5.18 -5.10 -8.34
C PRO A 108 -3.74 -4.63 -8.55
N ALA A 109 -3.54 -3.32 -8.71
CA ALA A 109 -2.22 -2.72 -8.88
C ALA A 109 -1.98 -1.58 -7.89
N CYS A 110 -0.75 -1.41 -7.42
CA CYS A 110 -0.36 -0.27 -6.58
C CYS A 110 -0.23 1.03 -7.39
N LEU A 111 -0.12 0.92 -8.72
CA LEU A 111 0.07 2.04 -9.67
C LEU A 111 1.30 2.90 -9.37
N SER A 112 2.23 2.38 -8.56
CA SER A 112 3.53 3.00 -8.35
C SER A 112 4.27 3.10 -9.69
N PRO A 113 4.86 4.27 -10.00
CA PRO A 113 5.63 4.43 -11.23
C PRO A 113 6.72 3.36 -11.32
N PRO A 114 6.82 2.62 -12.45
CA PRO A 114 7.88 1.64 -12.62
C PRO A 114 9.24 2.32 -12.62
N ALA A 115 10.23 1.67 -11.99
CA ALA A 115 11.60 2.21 -11.90
C ALA A 115 12.32 2.29 -13.26
N ARG A 116 11.77 1.64 -14.30
CA ARG A 116 12.34 1.54 -15.64
C ARG A 116 11.28 1.82 -16.70
N PRO A 117 11.67 2.31 -17.90
CA PRO A 117 10.74 2.78 -18.93
C PRO A 117 10.17 1.63 -19.79
N LEU A 118 9.55 0.64 -19.16
CA LEU A 118 8.78 -0.39 -19.87
C LEU A 118 7.32 0.10 -19.98
N PRO A 119 6.72 0.15 -21.18
CA PRO A 119 5.29 0.42 -21.34
C PRO A 119 4.44 -0.62 -20.59
N VAL A 120 3.52 -0.14 -19.75
CA VAL A 120 2.63 -1.00 -18.95
C VAL A 120 1.18 -0.66 -19.23
N ALA A 121 0.38 -1.67 -19.56
CA ALA A 121 -1.08 -1.58 -19.58
C ALA A 121 -1.67 -2.26 -18.34
N PHE A 122 -2.56 -1.57 -17.64
CA PHE A 122 -3.26 -2.13 -16.48
C PHE A 122 -4.67 -2.58 -16.87
N VAL A 123 -5.07 -3.76 -16.40
CA VAL A 123 -6.42 -4.33 -16.53
C VAL A 123 -6.91 -4.66 -15.13
N LEU A 124 -7.61 -3.70 -14.50
CA LEU A 124 -7.99 -3.76 -13.09
C LEU A 124 -9.29 -4.55 -12.85
N GLY A 125 -9.92 -5.03 -13.93
CA GLY A 125 -11.18 -5.76 -13.92
C GLY A 125 -12.41 -4.87 -13.90
N GLN A 126 -13.58 -5.47 -14.18
CA GLN A 126 -14.88 -4.81 -14.12
C GLN A 126 -15.82 -5.63 -13.23
N ARG A 127 -15.84 -5.31 -11.94
CA ARG A 127 -16.71 -6.01 -10.98
C ARG A 127 -18.15 -5.58 -11.19
N SER A 128 -19.08 -6.54 -11.38
CA SER A 128 -20.50 -6.21 -11.50
C SER A 128 -21.01 -5.39 -10.31
N VAL A 129 -21.64 -4.24 -10.59
CA VAL A 129 -22.24 -3.36 -9.58
C VAL A 129 -23.74 -3.22 -9.86
N HIS A 130 -24.57 -3.58 -8.87
CA HIS A 130 -26.02 -3.35 -8.93
C HIS A 130 -26.36 -1.90 -8.53
N LEU A 131 -26.21 -0.97 -9.47
CA LEU A 131 -26.39 0.47 -9.25
C LEU A 131 -27.72 0.84 -8.56
N GLU A 132 -28.83 0.19 -8.92
CA GLU A 132 -30.13 0.46 -8.31
C GLU A 132 -30.18 0.13 -6.81
N LEU A 133 -29.54 -0.98 -6.41
CA LEU A 133 -29.48 -1.36 -5.00
C LEU A 133 -28.56 -0.42 -4.23
N CYS A 134 -27.41 -0.05 -4.82
CA CYS A 134 -26.50 0.93 -4.25
C CYS A 134 -27.19 2.29 -4.05
N ALA A 135 -27.95 2.76 -5.04
CA ALA A 135 -28.69 4.02 -4.96
C ALA A 135 -29.74 4.00 -3.84
N LYS A 136 -30.56 2.94 -3.76
CA LYS A 136 -31.56 2.79 -2.68
C LYS A 136 -30.93 2.75 -1.29
N ALA A 137 -29.82 2.02 -1.14
CA ALA A 137 -29.09 1.96 0.12
C ALA A 137 -28.50 3.33 0.49
N PHE A 138 -27.96 4.05 -0.50
CA PHE A 138 -27.42 5.39 -0.32
C PHE A 138 -28.49 6.40 0.11
N GLU A 139 -29.65 6.42 -0.56
CA GLU A 139 -30.80 7.28 -0.20
C GLU A 139 -31.31 7.01 1.22
N ALA A 140 -31.34 5.75 1.64
CA ALA A 140 -31.75 5.38 2.99
C ALA A 140 -30.76 5.86 4.08
N GLN A 141 -29.47 5.94 3.76
CA GLN A 141 -28.42 6.36 4.70
C GLN A 141 -28.13 7.86 4.65
N ASN A 142 -28.44 8.54 3.54
CA ASN A 142 -28.16 9.96 3.31
C ASN A 142 -29.46 10.69 2.94
N PRO A 143 -30.30 11.02 3.94
CA PRO A 143 -31.63 11.60 3.68
C PRO A 143 -31.60 13.07 3.23
N ASP A 144 -30.48 13.78 3.38
CA ASP A 144 -30.31 15.14 2.84
C ASP A 144 -29.73 15.10 1.42
N PRO A 145 -30.53 15.35 0.36
CA PRO A 145 -30.08 15.30 -1.01
C PRO A 145 -29.16 16.47 -1.41
N LYS A 146 -28.99 17.49 -0.55
CA LYS A 146 -28.16 18.67 -0.83
C LYS A 146 -26.83 18.66 -0.09
N GLY A 147 -26.63 17.71 0.82
CA GLY A 147 -25.36 17.53 1.51
C GLY A 147 -24.24 17.19 0.51
N PRO A 148 -23.03 17.77 0.65
CA PRO A 148 -21.91 17.36 -0.17
C PRO A 148 -21.52 15.93 0.18
N VAL A 149 -21.37 15.08 -0.84
CA VAL A 149 -20.97 13.68 -0.68
C VAL A 149 -19.77 13.38 -1.58
N VAL A 150 -18.82 12.63 -1.04
CA VAL A 150 -17.68 12.09 -1.78
C VAL A 150 -17.94 10.61 -2.05
N LEU A 151 -17.89 10.22 -3.32
CA LEU A 151 -17.98 8.82 -3.73
C LEU A 151 -16.57 8.29 -3.99
N LEU A 152 -16.24 7.19 -3.33
CA LEU A 152 -14.98 6.47 -3.50
C LEU A 152 -15.29 5.06 -4.00
N SER A 153 -14.50 4.55 -4.94
CA SER A 153 -14.64 3.18 -5.43
C SER A 153 -13.29 2.50 -5.58
N GLU A 154 -13.30 1.17 -5.50
CA GLU A 154 -12.19 0.37 -6.01
C GLU A 154 -12.03 0.57 -7.52
N PRO A 155 -10.81 0.48 -8.08
CA PRO A 155 -10.61 0.59 -9.53
C PRO A 155 -11.45 -0.39 -10.34
N ALA A 156 -11.69 -1.60 -9.82
CA ALA A 156 -12.54 -2.60 -10.45
C ALA A 156 -14.01 -2.18 -10.58
N CYS A 157 -14.47 -1.23 -9.76
CA CYS A 157 -15.83 -0.67 -9.80
C CYS A 157 -15.87 0.71 -10.47
N ALA A 158 -14.74 1.24 -10.94
CA ALA A 158 -14.66 2.61 -11.47
C ALA A 158 -15.58 2.82 -12.70
N HIS A 159 -15.82 1.77 -13.48
CA HIS A 159 -16.77 1.80 -14.61
C HIS A 159 -18.21 2.12 -14.19
N ALA A 160 -18.57 1.92 -12.91
CA ALA A 160 -19.88 2.24 -12.37
C ALA A 160 -20.00 3.71 -11.93
N LEU A 161 -18.88 4.42 -11.74
CA LEU A 161 -18.84 5.84 -11.37
C LEU A 161 -18.74 6.75 -12.60
N ALA A 162 -19.88 6.99 -13.27
CA ALA A 162 -20.05 7.96 -14.37
C ALA A 162 -19.08 7.74 -15.59
N PRO A 163 -19.29 8.40 -16.75
CA PRO A 163 -18.41 8.17 -17.89
C PRO A 163 -17.04 8.80 -17.64
N GLN A 164 -16.04 7.96 -17.42
CA GLN A 164 -14.64 8.39 -17.34
C GLN A 164 -14.20 8.91 -18.71
N PRO A 165 -13.53 10.07 -18.79
CA PRO A 165 -12.93 10.53 -20.04
C PRO A 165 -11.91 9.46 -20.49
N SER A 166 -11.99 9.08 -21.77
CA SER A 166 -11.06 8.16 -22.43
C SER A 166 -9.62 8.63 -22.21
N GLY A 167 -8.88 7.95 -21.33
CA GLY A 167 -7.48 8.29 -20.99
C GLY A 167 -7.22 8.83 -19.58
N GLY A 168 -8.20 8.78 -18.66
CA GLY A 168 -7.98 9.13 -17.25
C GLY A 168 -6.97 8.18 -16.57
N PHE A 169 -5.74 8.65 -16.38
CA PHE A 169 -4.73 7.99 -15.56
C PHE A 169 -5.28 7.86 -14.12
N PHE A 170 -5.45 6.64 -13.63
CA PHE A 170 -5.80 6.40 -12.23
C PHE A 170 -4.65 6.91 -11.34
N ARG A 171 -4.88 7.99 -10.60
CA ARG A 171 -3.97 8.41 -9.54
C ARG A 171 -4.53 7.87 -8.23
N PRO A 172 -3.75 7.12 -7.43
CA PRO A 172 -4.15 6.87 -6.05
C PRO A 172 -4.27 8.23 -5.34
N VAL A 173 -5.49 8.56 -4.92
CA VAL A 173 -5.78 9.81 -4.18
C VAL A 173 -5.77 9.54 -2.67
N LEU A 174 -6.24 8.37 -2.24
CA LEU A 174 -6.37 7.99 -0.83
C LEU A 174 -6.43 6.46 -0.73
N ALA A 175 -5.58 5.84 0.09
CA ALA A 175 -5.66 4.41 0.40
C ALA A 175 -6.81 4.15 1.41
N PRO A 176 -7.40 2.93 1.43
CA PRO A 176 -8.43 2.58 2.40
C PRO A 176 -8.02 2.86 3.85
N CYS A 177 -6.80 2.50 4.25
CA CYS A 177 -6.30 2.79 5.60
C CYS A 177 -6.16 4.28 5.91
N GLU A 178 -5.83 5.12 4.92
CA GLU A 178 -5.75 6.58 5.06
C GLU A 178 -7.14 7.20 5.19
N LEU A 179 -8.12 6.69 4.45
CA LEU A 179 -9.52 7.09 4.59
C LEU A 179 -10.05 6.76 5.98
N GLU A 180 -9.84 5.53 6.42
CA GLU A 180 -10.34 5.09 7.73
C GLU A 180 -9.73 5.93 8.86
N ALA A 181 -8.41 6.19 8.80
CA ALA A 181 -7.74 7.07 9.75
C ALA A 181 -8.26 8.51 9.73
N ALA A 182 -8.66 9.03 8.56
CA ALA A 182 -9.20 10.37 8.43
C ALA A 182 -10.65 10.50 8.91
N CYS A 183 -11.45 9.44 8.77
CA CYS A 183 -12.90 9.46 8.97
C CYS A 183 -13.37 8.79 10.26
N ASN A 184 -12.57 7.91 10.88
CA ASN A 184 -12.94 7.14 12.05
C ASN A 184 -11.97 7.40 13.21
N PRO A 185 -12.36 8.17 14.24
CA PRO A 185 -11.47 8.45 15.37
C PRO A 185 -11.22 7.23 16.27
N ALA A 186 -11.98 6.14 16.09
CA ALA A 186 -11.68 4.86 16.73
C ALA A 186 -10.60 4.05 15.99
N TRP A 187 -10.13 4.53 14.83
CA TRP A 187 -9.09 3.91 14.03
C TRP A 187 -7.70 4.55 14.28
N PRO A 188 -6.61 3.77 14.29
CA PRO A 188 -6.58 2.31 14.28
C PRO A 188 -6.89 1.71 15.66
N PRO A 189 -7.38 0.45 15.71
CA PRO A 189 -7.49 -0.26 16.97
C PRO A 189 -6.11 -0.34 17.65
N SER A 190 -6.08 -0.40 18.98
CA SER A 190 -4.86 -0.44 19.79
C SER A 190 -3.80 -1.39 19.22
N GLY A 191 -2.80 -0.85 18.50
CA GLY A 191 -1.86 -1.64 17.71
C GLY A 191 -1.38 -0.93 16.43
N LEU A 192 -0.65 -1.64 15.59
CA LEU A 192 -0.26 -1.15 14.26
C LEU A 192 -1.43 -1.32 13.28
N ALA A 193 -1.74 -0.25 12.54
CA ALA A 193 -2.72 -0.31 11.47
C ALA A 193 -2.19 -1.21 10.33
N PRO A 194 -2.94 -2.22 9.88
CA PRO A 194 -2.56 -2.98 8.69
C PRO A 194 -2.59 -2.06 7.46
N TYR A 195 -1.68 -2.29 6.51
CA TYR A 195 -1.72 -1.61 5.23
C TYR A 195 -2.81 -2.22 4.36
N LEU A 196 -4.01 -1.64 4.42
CA LEU A 196 -5.20 -2.12 3.71
C LEU A 196 -5.28 -1.48 2.32
N THR A 197 -5.43 -2.33 1.30
CA THR A 197 -5.54 -1.91 -0.11
C THR A 197 -6.91 -2.12 -0.70
N HIS A 198 -7.81 -2.84 0.00
CA HIS A 198 -9.17 -3.13 -0.46
C HIS A 198 -10.21 -2.53 0.47
N TYR A 199 -11.26 -1.91 -0.08
CA TYR A 199 -12.33 -1.31 0.72
C TYR A 199 -13.18 -2.38 1.42
N ALA A 200 -13.23 -3.59 0.87
CA ALA A 200 -13.91 -4.73 1.50
C ALA A 200 -13.37 -5.04 2.90
N ASP A 201 -12.08 -4.77 3.13
CA ASP A 201 -11.44 -4.99 4.42
C ASP A 201 -11.94 -4.01 5.50
N LEU A 202 -12.55 -2.89 5.12
CA LEU A 202 -13.13 -1.91 6.05
C LEU A 202 -14.62 -2.16 6.33
N LEU A 203 -15.27 -3.07 5.59
CA LEU A 203 -16.71 -3.29 5.70
C LEU A 203 -17.10 -4.24 6.84
N PRO A 204 -18.31 -4.10 7.43
CA PRO A 204 -18.78 -5.01 8.46
C PRO A 204 -18.63 -6.49 8.08
N GLY A 205 -18.02 -7.27 8.98
CA GLY A 205 -17.71 -8.69 8.76
C GLY A 205 -16.25 -8.98 8.40
N SER A 206 -15.48 -7.96 8.03
CA SER A 206 -14.01 -8.05 7.94
C SER A 206 -13.35 -8.06 9.32
N PRO A 207 -12.21 -8.77 9.52
CA PRO A 207 -11.42 -8.69 10.75
C PRO A 207 -10.83 -7.29 11.01
N PHE A 208 -10.79 -6.42 10.00
CA PHE A 208 -10.27 -5.07 10.10
C PHE A 208 -11.36 -3.99 10.15
N HIS A 209 -12.63 -4.39 10.28
CA HIS A 209 -13.72 -3.42 10.43
C HIS A 209 -13.75 -2.84 11.86
N VAL A 210 -13.73 -1.51 11.97
CA VAL A 210 -13.98 -0.79 13.23
C VAL A 210 -15.25 0.04 13.08
N PRO A 211 -16.25 -0.14 13.96
CA PRO A 211 -17.48 0.64 13.88
C PRO A 211 -17.20 2.12 14.19
N LEU A 212 -17.85 3.02 13.46
CA LEU A 212 -17.81 4.45 13.75
C LEU A 212 -18.40 4.71 15.15
N PRO A 213 -17.70 5.49 16.00
CA PRO A 213 -18.26 5.88 17.27
C PRO A 213 -19.47 6.80 17.07
N PRO A 214 -20.46 6.76 17.96
CA PRO A 214 -21.65 7.59 17.83
C PRO A 214 -21.28 9.08 17.90
N PRO A 215 -22.07 10.00 17.32
CA PRO A 215 -21.72 11.41 17.17
C PRO A 215 -21.46 12.16 18.50
N ASP A 216 -21.95 11.63 19.61
CA ASP A 216 -21.81 12.12 20.97
C ASP A 216 -20.61 11.52 21.72
N SER A 217 -19.77 10.72 21.05
CA SER A 217 -18.58 10.12 21.65
C SER A 217 -17.46 11.13 21.84
N GLU A 218 -16.81 11.11 23.02
CA GLU A 218 -15.62 11.91 23.35
C GLU A 218 -14.43 11.66 22.39
N LEU A 219 -14.44 10.56 21.63
CA LEU A 219 -13.43 10.29 20.60
C LEU A 219 -13.42 11.38 19.52
N TRP A 220 -14.57 11.95 19.17
CA TRP A 220 -14.67 13.05 18.20
C TRP A 220 -14.11 14.38 18.73
N ASP A 221 -13.96 14.50 20.05
CA ASP A 221 -13.41 15.69 20.72
C ASP A 221 -11.89 15.62 20.89
N THR A 222 -11.24 14.54 20.44
CA THR A 222 -9.78 14.44 20.52
C THR A 222 -9.13 15.38 19.51
N PRO A 223 -8.15 16.20 19.94
CA PRO A 223 -7.39 17.03 19.01
C PRO A 223 -6.61 16.16 18.04
N ASP A 224 -6.73 16.44 16.76
CA ASP A 224 -5.95 15.78 15.73
C ASP A 224 -5.40 16.79 14.70
N VAL A 225 -4.60 16.28 13.77
CA VAL A 225 -4.05 17.09 12.68
C VAL A 225 -4.75 16.67 11.39
N SER A 226 -5.34 17.64 10.70
CA SER A 226 -5.87 17.43 9.37
C SER A 226 -4.75 16.98 8.44
N LEU A 227 -4.79 15.76 7.92
CA LEU A 227 -3.80 15.26 6.96
C LEU A 227 -3.89 15.98 5.61
N ILE A 228 -4.97 16.72 5.36
CA ILE A 228 -5.20 17.47 4.12
C ILE A 228 -4.60 18.88 4.22
N THR A 229 -4.83 19.57 5.33
CA THR A 229 -4.41 20.98 5.51
C THR A 229 -3.15 21.13 6.36
N GLY A 230 -2.77 20.10 7.12
CA GLY A 230 -1.71 20.16 8.13
C GLY A 230 -2.08 20.96 9.37
N GLU A 231 -3.32 21.45 9.48
CA GLU A 231 -3.77 22.26 10.60
C GLU A 231 -4.26 21.38 11.76
N LEU A 232 -3.95 21.80 12.99
CA LEU A 232 -4.50 21.19 14.21
C LEU A 232 -6.00 21.50 14.28
N ARG A 233 -6.85 20.49 14.36
CA ARG A 233 -8.27 20.65 14.69
C ARG A 233 -8.38 20.72 16.22
N PRO A 234 -8.69 21.89 16.80
CA PRO A 234 -8.71 22.05 18.25
C PRO A 234 -9.92 21.33 18.85
N PRO A 235 -9.82 20.81 20.10
CA PRO A 235 -10.97 20.25 20.79
C PRO A 235 -11.92 21.40 21.17
N PRO A 236 -13.23 21.16 21.30
CA PRO A 236 -14.12 22.15 21.89
C PRO A 236 -13.72 22.40 23.36
N ALA A 237 -13.24 23.62 23.62
CA ALA A 237 -12.87 24.19 24.92
C ALA A 237 -11.63 23.62 25.65
N TRP A 238 -10.44 23.73 25.05
CA TRP A 238 -9.20 23.68 25.84
C TRP A 238 -9.07 24.92 26.74
N LYS A 239 -9.21 24.75 28.06
CA LYS A 239 -8.80 25.76 29.05
C LYS A 239 -7.32 25.54 29.39
N PRO A 240 -6.42 26.51 29.13
CA PRO A 240 -5.02 26.36 29.54
C PRO A 240 -4.97 26.27 31.09
N SER A 241 -4.38 25.21 31.62
CA SER A 241 -4.07 25.15 33.06
C SER A 241 -2.80 25.96 33.31
N ASN A 242 -2.90 26.99 34.14
CA ASN A 242 -1.74 27.78 34.61
C ASN A 242 -1.03 27.08 35.78
N ASP A 243 -0.98 25.75 35.79
CA ASP A 243 -0.37 25.02 36.90
C ASP A 243 1.17 25.02 36.74
N PRO A 244 1.94 25.67 37.63
CA PRO A 244 3.38 25.88 37.44
C PRO A 244 4.22 24.59 37.47
N GLY A 245 3.61 23.45 37.80
CA GLY A 245 4.26 22.13 37.86
C GLY A 245 4.19 21.30 36.58
N CYS A 246 3.48 21.76 35.54
CA CYS A 246 3.30 20.98 34.31
C CYS A 246 4.43 21.25 33.30
N LEU A 247 5.44 20.37 33.24
CA LEU A 247 6.62 20.49 32.36
C LEU A 247 6.40 19.99 30.93
N ALA A 248 5.16 19.74 30.49
CA ALA A 248 4.95 19.00 29.25
C ALA A 248 5.21 19.83 27.98
N LEU A 249 4.81 21.11 27.90
CA LEU A 249 5.08 21.96 26.72
C LEU A 249 5.08 23.44 27.13
N THR A 250 6.15 24.18 26.80
CA THR A 250 6.18 25.66 26.94
C THR A 250 6.18 26.29 25.55
N LEU A 251 5.14 27.03 25.21
CA LEU A 251 5.03 27.71 23.93
C LEU A 251 5.98 28.92 23.91
N ARG A 252 6.95 28.94 22.98
CA ARG A 252 7.80 30.12 22.75
C ARG A 252 7.27 30.96 21.58
N PRO A 253 7.47 32.30 21.58
CA PRO A 253 6.85 33.21 20.61
C PRO A 253 7.31 33.05 19.15
N GLN A 254 8.17 32.09 18.84
CA GLN A 254 8.89 31.99 17.56
C GLN A 254 8.68 30.64 16.83
N LEU A 255 7.60 29.90 17.09
CA LEU A 255 7.24 28.67 16.35
C LEU A 255 8.30 27.54 16.42
N GLU A 256 9.20 27.55 17.41
CA GLU A 256 10.10 26.43 17.68
C GLU A 256 9.47 25.48 18.72
N LEU A 257 9.29 24.21 18.33
CA LEU A 257 8.88 23.12 19.20
C LEU A 257 10.14 22.56 19.89
N ALA A 258 10.25 22.68 21.22
CA ALA A 258 11.34 22.07 21.98
C ALA A 258 10.84 20.81 22.68
N GLU A 259 11.18 19.63 22.15
CA GLU A 259 11.03 18.36 22.87
C GLU A 259 12.14 18.26 23.94
N SER A 260 11.82 18.54 25.19
CA SER A 260 12.69 18.15 26.30
C SER A 260 12.41 16.69 26.67
N SER A 261 12.88 15.75 25.84
CA SER A 261 12.83 14.33 26.18
C SER A 261 13.80 14.04 27.34
N PRO A 262 13.35 13.46 28.47
CA PRO A 262 14.24 13.03 29.55
C PRO A 262 15.31 12.03 29.07
N ALA A 263 14.99 11.23 28.06
CA ALA A 263 15.95 10.33 27.42
C ALA A 263 17.00 11.08 26.60
N ALA A 264 16.64 12.17 25.91
CA ALA A 264 17.59 13.02 25.19
C ALA A 264 18.54 13.74 26.18
N SER A 265 18.03 14.25 27.30
CA SER A 265 18.88 14.82 28.36
C SER A 265 19.82 13.76 28.96
N PHE A 266 19.35 12.53 29.20
CA PHE A 266 20.18 11.44 29.70
C PHE A 266 21.25 10.97 28.69
N LEU A 267 20.96 11.02 27.39
CA LEU A 267 21.95 10.74 26.34
C LEU A 267 23.01 11.85 26.27
N SER A 268 22.59 13.11 26.45
CA SER A 268 23.51 14.26 26.45
C SER A 268 24.50 14.24 27.63
N SER A 269 24.12 13.67 28.77
CA SER A 269 24.97 13.55 29.97
C SER A 269 25.95 12.38 29.94
N ARG A 270 25.96 11.55 28.88
CA ARG A 270 26.91 10.43 28.78
C ARG A 270 28.29 10.93 28.37
N SER A 271 29.32 10.42 29.05
CA SER A 271 30.73 10.65 28.69
C SER A 271 31.15 9.96 27.38
N TRP A 272 30.32 9.05 26.86
CA TRP A 272 30.57 8.32 25.63
C TRP A 272 29.40 8.49 24.66
N GLN A 273 29.64 9.23 23.58
CA GLN A 273 28.63 9.52 22.55
C GLN A 273 28.78 8.66 21.28
N GLY A 274 29.67 7.65 21.30
CA GLY A 274 29.97 6.82 20.13
C GLY A 274 30.68 7.60 19.02
N LEU A 275 31.42 6.88 18.17
CA LEU A 275 32.17 7.41 17.02
C LEU A 275 33.05 8.66 17.26
N GLN A 276 33.42 8.96 18.50
CA GLN A 276 34.41 10.01 18.80
C GLN A 276 35.82 9.46 18.53
N PRO A 277 36.56 10.02 17.55
CA PRO A 277 37.90 9.54 17.26
C PRO A 277 38.86 9.90 18.41
N ARG A 278 39.30 8.88 19.17
CA ARG A 278 40.25 9.00 20.29
C ARG A 278 41.70 9.12 19.80
N LEU A 279 41.97 10.12 18.96
CA LEU A 279 43.29 10.34 18.36
C LEU A 279 44.36 10.52 19.45
N GLY A 280 45.40 9.69 19.42
CA GLY A 280 46.53 9.74 20.37
C GLY A 280 46.32 9.06 21.72
N GLN A 281 45.11 8.57 22.04
CA GLN A 281 44.84 7.86 23.30
C GLN A 281 44.91 6.34 23.18
N THR A 282 45.00 5.81 21.96
CA THR A 282 45.14 4.37 21.70
C THR A 282 46.47 4.14 20.99
N PRO A 283 47.43 3.42 21.61
CA PRO A 283 48.68 3.10 20.94
C PRO A 283 48.39 2.25 19.70
N ALA A 284 49.12 2.50 18.62
CA ALA A 284 48.97 1.73 17.38
C ALA A 284 49.44 0.29 17.64
N THR A 285 48.51 -0.65 17.63
CA THR A 285 48.80 -2.08 17.72
C THR A 285 48.87 -2.65 16.31
N GLY A 286 49.81 -3.57 16.06
CA GLY A 286 49.86 -4.31 14.80
C GLY A 286 48.57 -5.09 14.55
N ALA A 287 48.22 -5.27 13.27
CA ALA A 287 47.05 -6.04 12.89
C ALA A 287 47.14 -7.47 13.46
N VAL A 288 46.14 -7.89 14.21
CA VAL A 288 45.98 -9.26 14.71
C VAL A 288 44.97 -9.99 13.84
N SER A 289 45.19 -11.29 13.63
CA SER A 289 44.23 -12.12 12.91
C SER A 289 42.90 -12.12 13.66
N GLY A 290 41.82 -11.74 12.96
CA GLY A 290 40.46 -11.77 13.50
C GLY A 290 39.95 -13.20 13.70
N ARG A 291 38.82 -13.33 14.39
CA ARG A 291 38.11 -14.61 14.54
C ARG A 291 37.59 -15.08 13.19
N ARG A 292 37.60 -16.39 12.97
CA ARG A 292 37.09 -17.04 11.76
C ARG A 292 35.76 -17.71 12.05
N GLY A 293 34.79 -17.56 11.16
CA GLY A 293 33.48 -18.19 11.27
C GLY A 293 32.33 -17.30 10.76
N ILE A 294 31.14 -17.87 10.78
CA ILE A 294 29.88 -17.17 10.50
C ILE A 294 29.33 -16.62 11.82
N ALA A 295 28.57 -15.50 11.78
CA ALA A 295 28.14 -14.79 12.99
C ALA A 295 27.37 -15.65 14.01
N ILE A 296 26.85 -16.80 13.60
CA ILE A 296 26.14 -17.77 14.43
C ILE A 296 27.08 -18.72 15.21
N ALA A 297 28.34 -18.90 14.79
CA ALA A 297 29.35 -19.67 15.51
C ALA A 297 30.77 -19.37 14.95
N TYR A 298 31.64 -18.83 15.80
CA TYR A 298 33.07 -18.68 15.48
C TYR A 298 33.83 -19.97 15.83
N GLU A 299 34.86 -20.28 15.05
CA GLU A 299 35.67 -21.52 15.20
C GLU A 299 36.29 -21.67 16.61
N ASP A 300 36.51 -20.56 17.31
CA ASP A 300 37.13 -20.50 18.63
C ASP A 300 36.12 -20.56 19.80
N GLU A 301 34.81 -20.59 19.52
CA GLU A 301 33.77 -20.74 20.54
C GLU A 301 33.49 -22.24 20.74
N GLY A 302 34.06 -22.79 21.82
CA GLY A 302 33.87 -24.19 22.18
C GLY A 302 32.39 -24.56 22.26
N GLY A 303 31.98 -25.54 21.46
CA GLY A 303 30.59 -25.98 21.37
C GLY A 303 30.06 -26.43 22.73
N SER A 304 28.95 -25.81 23.14
CA SER A 304 28.09 -26.27 24.23
C SER A 304 26.71 -26.58 23.69
#